data_AF-A0A2G1X8T7-F1
#
_entry.id   AF-A0A2G1X8T7-F1
#
_cell.length_a   1.000
_cell.length_b   1.000
_cell.length_c   1.000
_cell.angle_alpha   90.00
_cell.angle_beta   90.00
_cell.angle_gamma   90.00
#
_symmetry.space_group_name_H-M   'P 1'
#
loop_
_entity.id
_entity.type
_entity.pdbx_description
1 polymer ?
#
loop_
_entity_poly.entity_id
_entity_poly.type
_entity_poly.pdbx_seq_one_letter_code
_entity_poly.pdbx_strand_id
1 'polypeptide(L)'
;GLAIARQIGHIMYLSKASMERKFGRRSAGRDSLTREDGDLGLPPEPTAGFFPYREVESYLDYQAEGFGDRFDANSYLYLTRAMDEYDLAAGHGADADALAAFEGETLLLSFTADWHFTVEQSASLADAFRESGVPVAHHVIDSDHGHDAFLVEPEHVGPPVRDFLADGVDGRAVSDEGGDDGDDPRPSSDHAPVHASLFRG
;
A
#
# COMPACT_ATOMS: atom_id res chain seq x y z
N GLY A 1 -4.42 -22.00 -1.89
CA GLY A 1 -3.02 -21.56 -1.85
C GLY A 1 -2.89 -20.08 -2.11
N LEU A 2 -3.00 -19.65 -3.37
CA LEU A 2 -2.87 -18.25 -3.79
C LEU A 2 -3.83 -17.29 -3.07
N ALA A 3 -5.09 -17.66 -2.91
CA ALA A 3 -6.08 -16.86 -2.22
C ALA A 3 -5.69 -16.53 -0.76
N ILE A 4 -5.13 -17.49 -0.01
CA ILE A 4 -4.62 -17.25 1.36
C ILE A 4 -3.43 -16.29 1.32
N ALA A 5 -2.50 -16.48 0.38
CA ALA A 5 -1.37 -15.58 0.21
C ALA A 5 -1.83 -14.14 -0.11
N ARG A 6 -2.88 -14.00 -0.93
CA ARG A 6 -3.51 -12.71 -1.20
C ARG A 6 -4.15 -12.11 0.04
N GLN A 7 -4.84 -12.88 0.89
CA GLN A 7 -5.41 -12.35 2.14
C GLN A 7 -4.34 -11.79 3.07
N ILE A 8 -3.23 -12.53 3.25
CA ILE A 8 -2.11 -12.10 4.08
C ILE A 8 -1.49 -10.82 3.52
N GLY A 9 -1.14 -10.80 2.22
CA GLY A 9 -0.59 -9.61 1.59
C GLY A 9 -1.54 -8.41 1.61
N HIS A 10 -2.84 -8.64 1.40
CA HIS A 10 -3.85 -7.58 1.42
C HIS A 10 -3.99 -6.92 2.80
N ILE A 11 -3.81 -7.67 3.89
CA ILE A 11 -3.73 -7.09 5.25
C ILE A 11 -2.49 -6.19 5.37
N MET A 12 -1.38 -6.54 4.69
CA MET A 12 -0.16 -5.76 4.69
C MET A 12 -0.23 -4.43 3.95
N TYR A 13 -1.19 -4.26 3.06
CA TYR A 13 -1.34 -3.00 2.32
C TYR A 13 -2.30 -2.01 2.98
N LEU A 14 -3.02 -2.45 4.02
CA LEU A 14 -4.02 -1.62 4.71
C LEU A 14 -3.49 -1.15 6.06
N SER A 15 -3.79 0.10 6.42
CA SER A 15 -3.51 0.58 7.77
C SER A 15 -4.51 0.03 8.79
N LYS A 16 -4.06 -0.05 10.05
CA LYS A 16 -4.91 -0.37 11.19
C LYS A 16 -6.10 0.58 11.33
N ALA A 17 -5.88 1.89 11.15
CA ALA A 17 -6.93 2.90 11.30
C ALA A 17 -8.01 2.77 10.22
N SER A 18 -7.60 2.47 8.99
CA SER A 18 -8.52 2.18 7.88
C SER A 18 -9.36 0.93 8.16
N MET A 19 -8.72 -0.15 8.61
CA MET A 19 -9.41 -1.42 8.94
C MET A 19 -10.41 -1.27 10.10
N GLU A 20 -10.05 -0.55 11.16
CA GLU A 20 -10.94 -0.30 12.30
C GLU A 20 -12.17 0.51 11.87
N ARG A 21 -11.98 1.61 11.13
CA ARG A 21 -13.09 2.41 10.61
C ARG A 21 -13.97 1.59 9.67
N LYS A 22 -13.35 0.85 8.74
CA LYS A 22 -14.04 0.14 7.67
C LYS A 22 -14.80 -1.09 8.16
N PHE A 23 -14.38 -1.78 9.22
CA PHE A 23 -15.01 -3.04 9.67
C PHE A 23 -15.33 -3.11 11.16
N GLY A 24 -14.42 -2.60 12.01
CA GLY A 24 -14.47 -2.79 13.46
C GLY A 24 -14.71 -4.26 13.82
N ARG A 25 -15.70 -4.52 14.68
CA ARG A 25 -16.12 -5.88 15.08
C ARG A 25 -17.47 -6.28 14.49
N ARG A 26 -17.89 -5.73 13.36
CA ARG A 26 -19.22 -6.03 12.80
C ARG A 26 -19.30 -7.45 12.23
N SER A 27 -20.45 -8.09 12.40
CA SER A 27 -20.72 -9.44 11.90
C SER A 27 -21.27 -9.36 10.47
N ALA A 28 -20.87 -10.25 9.58
CA ALA A 28 -21.18 -10.19 8.15
C ALA A 28 -22.64 -10.54 7.78
N GLY A 29 -23.56 -10.64 8.74
CA GLY A 29 -24.98 -10.93 8.51
C GLY A 29 -25.31 -12.35 8.00
N ARG A 30 -24.32 -13.08 7.44
CA ARG A 30 -24.40 -14.52 7.22
C ARG A 30 -24.40 -15.23 8.58
N ASP A 31 -25.42 -16.05 8.81
CA ASP A 31 -25.48 -16.92 9.97
C ASP A 31 -24.15 -17.69 10.03
N SER A 32 -23.51 -17.68 11.19
CA SER A 32 -22.17 -18.22 11.47
C SER A 32 -22.04 -19.74 11.30
N LEU A 33 -22.97 -20.35 10.57
CA LEU A 33 -23.26 -21.76 10.47
C LEU A 33 -23.52 -22.08 9.00
N THR A 34 -22.47 -22.20 8.20
CA THR A 34 -22.36 -23.05 6.98
C THR A 34 -21.16 -22.60 6.13
N ARG A 35 -19.97 -22.62 6.73
CA ARG A 35 -18.76 -22.91 5.94
C ARG A 35 -18.71 -24.43 5.77
N GLU A 36 -19.70 -24.99 5.06
CA GLU A 36 -19.73 -26.45 4.79
C GLU A 36 -18.62 -26.84 3.82
N ASP A 37 -18.26 -25.93 2.92
CA ASP A 37 -17.04 -25.94 2.13
C ASP A 37 -16.43 -24.52 2.24
N GLY A 38 -15.19 -24.39 2.70
CA GLY A 38 -14.54 -23.08 2.67
C GLY A 38 -14.33 -22.63 1.23
N ASP A 39 -14.65 -21.38 0.89
CA ASP A 39 -14.32 -20.70 -0.40
C ASP A 39 -12.87 -20.95 -0.86
N LEU A 40 -11.98 -21.25 0.09
CA LEU A 40 -10.56 -21.48 -0.14
C LEU A 40 -10.18 -22.97 -0.28
N GLY A 41 -11.15 -23.89 -0.32
CA GLY A 41 -10.94 -25.35 -0.35
C GLY A 41 -10.31 -25.91 0.93
N LEU A 42 -10.39 -25.17 2.05
CA LEU A 42 -9.87 -25.59 3.35
C LEU A 42 -10.94 -26.36 4.14
N PRO A 43 -10.56 -27.42 4.88
CA PRO A 43 -11.50 -28.12 5.75
C PRO A 43 -12.06 -27.16 6.81
N PRO A 44 -13.32 -27.35 7.23
CA PRO A 44 -13.91 -26.54 8.27
C PRO A 44 -13.12 -26.68 9.58
N GLU A 45 -12.69 -25.55 10.14
CA GLU A 45 -12.01 -25.51 11.43
C GLU A 45 -13.04 -25.81 12.53
N PRO A 46 -12.86 -26.84 13.38
CA PRO A 46 -13.83 -27.19 14.43
C PRO A 46 -14.11 -26.04 15.40
N THR A 47 -13.15 -25.11 15.51
CA THR A 47 -13.25 -23.94 16.38
C THR A 47 -14.03 -22.76 15.76
N ALA A 48 -14.23 -22.75 14.44
CA ALA A 48 -14.85 -21.63 13.73
C ALA A 48 -16.32 -21.41 14.14
N GLY A 49 -17.04 -22.49 14.48
CA GLY A 49 -18.45 -22.42 14.92
C GLY A 49 -18.66 -21.72 16.27
N PHE A 50 -17.60 -21.42 17.02
CA PHE A 50 -17.70 -20.70 18.30
C PHE A 50 -17.59 -19.18 18.16
N PHE A 51 -17.29 -18.66 16.96
CA PHE A 51 -17.08 -17.24 16.71
C PHE A 51 -17.97 -16.74 15.57
N PRO A 52 -18.52 -15.51 15.66
CA PRO A 52 -19.30 -14.95 14.57
C PRO A 52 -18.39 -14.55 13.41
N TYR A 53 -18.80 -14.90 12.19
CA TYR A 53 -18.14 -14.48 10.96
C TYR A 53 -18.24 -12.97 10.77
N ARG A 54 -17.10 -12.30 10.59
CA ARG A 54 -16.95 -10.85 10.58
C ARG A 54 -16.96 -10.29 9.17
N GLU A 55 -17.38 -9.04 9.04
CA GLU A 55 -17.34 -8.31 7.76
C GLU A 55 -15.92 -8.27 7.16
N VAL A 56 -14.89 -8.17 8.02
CA VAL A 56 -13.49 -8.18 7.57
C VAL A 56 -13.09 -9.52 6.93
N GLU A 57 -13.56 -10.65 7.47
CA GLU A 57 -13.29 -11.98 6.92
C GLU A 57 -14.00 -12.13 5.57
N SER A 58 -15.27 -11.73 5.49
CA SER A 58 -16.03 -11.71 4.23
C SER A 58 -15.40 -10.83 3.15
N TYR A 59 -14.88 -9.67 3.54
CA TYR A 59 -14.19 -8.79 2.62
C TYR A 59 -12.90 -9.43 2.08
N LEU A 60 -12.10 -10.04 2.96
CA LEU A 60 -10.85 -10.70 2.57
C LEU A 60 -11.08 -11.93 1.71
N ASP A 61 -12.12 -12.73 2.01
CA ASP A 61 -12.52 -13.87 1.17
C ASP A 61 -12.87 -13.37 -0.25
N TYR A 62 -13.76 -12.38 -0.37
CA TYR A 62 -14.15 -11.80 -1.67
C TYR A 62 -12.97 -11.23 -2.47
N GLN A 63 -12.07 -10.48 -1.82
CA GLN A 63 -10.88 -9.93 -2.49
C GLN A 63 -9.90 -11.02 -2.94
N ALA A 64 -9.84 -12.15 -2.22
CA ALA A 64 -8.96 -13.25 -2.53
C ALA A 64 -9.49 -14.10 -3.70
N GLU A 65 -10.79 -14.35 -3.77
CA GLU A 65 -11.43 -15.02 -4.89
C GLU A 65 -11.20 -14.28 -6.21
N GLY A 66 -11.54 -12.99 -6.25
CA GLY A 66 -11.35 -12.17 -7.44
C GLY A 66 -9.88 -12.03 -7.87
N PHE A 67 -8.92 -12.24 -6.96
CA PHE A 67 -7.50 -12.31 -7.30
C PHE A 67 -7.10 -13.66 -7.89
N GLY A 68 -7.61 -14.76 -7.35
CA GLY A 68 -7.34 -16.11 -7.84
C GLY A 68 -7.75 -16.33 -9.29
N ASP A 69 -8.83 -15.69 -9.74
CA ASP A 69 -9.31 -15.78 -11.13
C ASP A 69 -8.45 -15.01 -12.13
N ARG A 70 -7.67 -14.01 -11.67
CA ARG A 70 -6.94 -13.08 -12.54
C ARG A 70 -5.42 -13.17 -12.42
N PHE A 71 -4.89 -14.04 -11.57
CA PHE A 71 -3.46 -14.11 -11.30
C PHE A 71 -2.95 -15.55 -11.19
N ASP A 72 -1.82 -15.84 -11.83
CA ASP A 72 -1.16 -17.15 -11.73
C ASP A 72 -0.36 -17.25 -10.43
N ALA A 73 -0.54 -18.36 -9.71
CA ALA A 73 0.19 -18.67 -8.49
C ALA A 73 1.71 -18.75 -8.70
N ASN A 74 2.18 -19.29 -9.82
CA ASN A 74 3.61 -19.34 -10.13
C ASN A 74 4.17 -17.93 -10.35
N SER A 75 3.47 -17.09 -11.11
CA SER A 75 3.85 -15.68 -11.28
C SER A 75 3.92 -14.96 -9.93
N TYR A 76 2.97 -15.24 -9.02
CA TYR A 76 2.98 -14.67 -7.68
C TYR A 76 4.24 -15.06 -6.89
N LEU A 77 4.61 -16.35 -6.89
CA LEU A 77 5.83 -16.82 -6.22
C LEU A 77 7.09 -16.15 -6.76
N TYR A 78 7.21 -16.02 -8.09
CA TYR A 78 8.38 -15.42 -8.71
C TYR A 78 8.47 -13.91 -8.44
N LEU A 79 7.35 -13.19 -8.51
CA LEU A 79 7.33 -11.75 -8.25
C LEU A 79 7.60 -11.43 -6.78
N THR A 80 6.98 -12.15 -5.84
CA THR A 80 7.26 -11.97 -4.41
C THR A 80 8.72 -12.28 -4.09
N ARG A 81 9.28 -13.36 -4.65
CA ARG A 81 10.70 -13.66 -4.47
C ARG A 81 11.61 -12.58 -5.06
N ALA A 82 11.27 -12.03 -6.23
CA ALA A 82 12.04 -10.96 -6.83
C ALA A 82 12.00 -9.68 -5.97
N MET A 83 10.87 -9.39 -5.32
CA MET A 83 10.75 -8.28 -4.36
C MET A 83 11.61 -8.52 -3.11
N ASP A 84 11.56 -9.73 -2.53
CA ASP A 84 12.29 -10.08 -1.30
C ASP A 84 13.83 -10.11 -1.50
N GLU A 85 14.29 -10.48 -2.70
CA GLU A 85 15.72 -10.63 -3.01
C GLU A 85 16.31 -9.36 -3.67
N TYR A 86 15.51 -8.31 -3.86
CA TYR A 86 16.00 -7.07 -4.45
C TYR A 86 16.95 -6.35 -3.49
N ASP A 87 18.15 -6.04 -3.99
CA ASP A 87 19.17 -5.26 -3.31
C ASP A 87 19.71 -4.22 -4.30
N LEU A 88 19.50 -2.94 -4.01
CA LEU A 88 19.91 -1.83 -4.88
C LEU A 88 21.44 -1.78 -5.01
N ALA A 89 22.16 -2.04 -3.92
CA ALA A 89 23.62 -2.02 -3.90
C ALA A 89 24.23 -3.33 -4.42
N ALA A 90 23.45 -4.26 -5.00
CA ALA A 90 23.97 -5.53 -5.49
C ALA A 90 25.09 -5.34 -6.52
N GLY A 91 26.33 -5.70 -6.14
CA GLY A 91 27.52 -5.51 -6.97
C GLY A 91 28.25 -4.17 -6.79
N HIS A 92 27.77 -3.33 -5.87
CA HIS A 92 28.31 -2.01 -5.52
C HIS A 92 28.68 -1.94 -4.02
N GLY A 93 29.34 -0.85 -3.61
CA GLY A 93 29.74 -0.64 -2.21
C GLY A 93 28.62 -0.08 -1.33
N ALA A 94 27.77 0.77 -1.92
CA ALA A 94 26.61 1.39 -1.30
C ALA A 94 25.54 1.74 -2.36
N ASP A 95 24.34 2.12 -1.92
CA ASP A 95 23.24 2.54 -2.81
C ASP A 95 23.64 3.73 -3.70
N ALA A 96 24.37 4.71 -3.16
CA ALA A 96 24.84 5.87 -3.91
C ALA A 96 25.78 5.47 -5.08
N ASP A 97 26.61 4.43 -4.90
CA ASP A 97 27.49 3.91 -5.96
C ASP A 97 26.68 3.26 -7.10
N ALA A 98 25.57 2.59 -6.77
CA ALA A 98 24.67 1.98 -7.74
C ALA A 98 23.89 3.04 -8.52
N LEU A 99 23.57 4.16 -7.88
CA LEU A 99 22.82 5.27 -8.48
C LEU A 99 23.71 6.26 -9.25
N ALA A 100 25.03 6.19 -9.14
CA ALA A 100 25.95 7.16 -9.74
C ALA A 100 25.87 7.28 -11.28
N ALA A 101 25.31 6.28 -11.97
CA ALA A 101 25.10 6.29 -13.43
C ALA A 101 23.70 6.76 -13.84
N PHE A 102 22.81 7.06 -12.89
CA PHE A 102 21.46 7.53 -13.18
C PHE A 102 21.49 8.96 -13.73
N GLU A 103 20.88 9.15 -14.90
CA GLU A 103 20.73 10.45 -15.53
C GLU A 103 19.27 10.90 -15.41
N GLY A 104 19.00 11.96 -14.66
CA GLY A 104 17.66 12.51 -14.51
C GLY A 104 17.43 13.14 -13.14
N GLU A 105 16.16 13.31 -12.82
CA GLU A 105 15.69 13.75 -11.51
C GLU A 105 14.78 12.67 -10.93
N THR A 106 14.64 12.64 -9.60
CA THR A 106 13.84 11.64 -8.90
C THR A 106 12.80 12.30 -8.00
N LEU A 107 11.55 11.83 -8.07
CA LEU A 107 10.52 12.10 -7.07
C LEU A 107 10.25 10.81 -6.29
N LEU A 108 10.47 10.85 -4.97
CA LEU A 108 10.12 9.77 -4.06
C LEU A 108 8.85 10.15 -3.30
N LEU A 109 7.81 9.31 -3.42
CA LEU A 109 6.57 9.46 -2.66
C LEU A 109 6.51 8.39 -1.58
N SER A 110 6.23 8.78 -0.34
CA SER A 110 6.01 7.84 0.76
C SER A 110 4.82 8.24 1.61
N PHE A 111 4.21 7.28 2.31
CA PHE A 111 2.97 7.49 3.05
C PHE A 111 3.15 7.23 4.55
N THR A 112 2.60 8.09 5.39
CA THR A 112 2.81 8.05 6.86
C THR A 112 2.35 6.75 7.53
N ALA A 113 1.34 6.06 6.98
CA ALA A 113 0.87 4.78 7.50
C ALA A 113 1.38 3.55 6.70
N ASP A 114 2.30 3.72 5.74
CA ASP A 114 2.91 2.58 5.05
C ASP A 114 3.92 1.89 5.98
N TRP A 115 3.68 0.60 6.23
CA TRP A 115 4.53 -0.24 7.07
C TRP A 115 5.28 -1.30 6.26
N HIS A 116 5.00 -1.42 4.96
CA HIS A 116 5.70 -2.32 4.06
C HIS A 116 6.88 -1.61 3.39
N PHE A 117 6.66 -0.37 2.93
CA PHE A 117 7.68 0.52 2.37
C PHE A 117 7.64 1.86 3.11
N THR A 118 8.44 1.97 4.17
CA THR A 118 8.29 3.06 5.14
C THR A 118 8.86 4.38 4.64
N VAL A 119 8.46 5.47 5.31
CA VAL A 119 9.02 6.81 5.06
C VAL A 119 10.53 6.81 5.25
N GLU A 120 11.05 6.11 6.27
CA GLU A 120 12.48 6.03 6.56
C GLU A 120 13.27 5.30 5.46
N GLN A 121 12.69 4.27 4.83
CA GLN A 121 13.32 3.59 3.69
C GLN A 121 13.40 4.53 2.48
N SER A 122 12.35 5.31 2.24
CA SER A 122 12.33 6.32 1.17
C SER A 122 13.31 7.46 1.45
N ALA A 123 13.43 7.91 2.70
CA ALA A 123 14.41 8.91 3.11
C ALA A 123 15.85 8.39 2.90
N SER A 124 16.11 7.13 3.26
CA SER A 124 17.43 6.50 3.03
C SER A 124 17.79 6.45 1.54
N LEU A 125 16.81 6.14 0.67
CA LEU A 125 16.99 6.19 -0.78
C LEU A 125 17.18 7.62 -1.31
N ALA A 126 16.46 8.60 -0.76
CA ALA A 126 16.64 10.01 -1.08
C ALA A 126 18.07 10.47 -0.77
N ASP A 127 18.60 10.09 0.39
CA ASP A 127 19.98 10.40 0.77
C ASP A 127 20.99 9.78 -0.20
N ALA A 128 20.78 8.54 -0.66
CA ALA A 128 21.63 7.92 -1.68
C ALA A 128 21.61 8.67 -3.04
N PHE A 129 20.45 9.17 -3.47
CA PHE A 129 20.34 10.05 -4.64
C PHE A 129 21.07 11.38 -4.42
N ARG A 130 20.94 12.01 -3.24
CA ARG A 130 21.65 13.25 -2.90
C ARG A 130 23.16 13.04 -2.88
N GLU A 131 23.64 11.95 -2.29
CA GLU A 131 25.06 11.59 -2.24
C GLU A 131 25.66 11.36 -3.63
N SER A 132 24.87 10.80 -4.55
CA SER A 132 25.28 10.60 -5.95
C SER A 132 25.17 11.86 -6.82
N GLY A 133 24.69 12.98 -6.25
CA GLY A 133 24.54 14.25 -6.96
C GLY A 133 23.35 14.31 -7.92
N VAL A 134 22.39 13.39 -7.79
CA VAL A 134 21.15 13.36 -8.56
C VAL A 134 20.11 14.26 -7.88
N PRO A 135 19.47 15.20 -8.60
CA PRO A 135 18.36 15.97 -8.05
C PRO A 135 17.22 15.05 -7.62
N VAL A 136 16.81 15.18 -6.36
CA VAL A 136 15.75 14.36 -5.77
C VAL A 136 14.87 15.19 -4.86
N ALA A 137 13.57 14.89 -4.87
CA ALA A 137 12.61 15.37 -3.89
C ALA A 137 11.92 14.18 -3.21
N HIS A 138 11.92 14.16 -1.88
CA HIS A 138 11.18 13.18 -1.08
C HIS A 138 9.93 13.83 -0.49
N HIS A 139 8.79 13.55 -1.11
CA HIS A 139 7.50 14.11 -0.76
C HIS A 139 6.70 13.12 0.10
N VAL A 140 6.47 13.47 1.36
CA VAL A 140 5.73 12.63 2.31
C VAL A 140 4.25 13.01 2.33
N ILE A 141 3.40 12.02 2.06
CA ILE A 141 1.95 12.17 2.03
C ILE A 141 1.38 11.65 3.36
N ASP A 142 0.67 12.53 4.07
CA ASP A 142 -0.06 12.16 5.29
C ASP A 142 -1.30 11.34 4.90
N SER A 143 -1.28 10.04 5.16
CA SER A 143 -2.34 9.12 4.76
C SER A 143 -2.52 7.97 5.75
N ASP A 144 -3.78 7.73 6.12
CA ASP A 144 -4.22 6.55 6.87
C ASP A 144 -4.48 5.34 5.96
N HIS A 145 -4.18 5.38 4.66
CA HIS A 145 -4.46 4.26 3.75
C HIS A 145 -3.31 3.25 3.66
N GLY A 146 -2.14 3.60 4.20
CA GLY A 146 -0.95 2.74 4.15
C GLY A 146 -0.39 2.66 2.73
N HIS A 147 0.14 1.49 2.36
CA HIS A 147 0.72 1.29 1.02
C HIS A 147 -0.27 1.57 -0.10
N ASP A 148 -1.56 1.22 0.06
CA ASP A 148 -2.56 1.40 -0.99
C ASP A 148 -2.91 2.89 -1.27
N ALA A 149 -2.39 3.85 -0.49
CA ALA A 149 -2.65 5.28 -0.65
C ALA A 149 -2.37 5.78 -2.08
N PHE A 150 -1.31 5.30 -2.74
CA PHE A 150 -1.01 5.69 -4.12
C PHE A 150 -2.08 5.30 -5.15
N LEU A 151 -2.92 4.31 -4.83
CA LEU A 151 -4.00 3.82 -5.69
C LEU A 151 -5.35 4.44 -5.35
N VAL A 152 -5.57 4.80 -4.08
CA VAL A 152 -6.90 5.16 -3.57
C VAL A 152 -7.07 6.64 -3.24
N GLU A 153 -5.98 7.41 -3.22
CA GLU A 153 -5.98 8.87 -2.96
C GLU A 153 -5.28 9.65 -4.10
N PRO A 154 -5.80 9.60 -5.34
CA PRO A 154 -5.21 10.30 -6.48
C PRO A 154 -5.15 11.82 -6.32
N GLU A 155 -5.97 12.40 -5.45
CA GLU A 155 -5.96 13.81 -5.09
C GLU A 155 -4.70 14.25 -4.34
N HIS A 156 -4.07 13.34 -3.57
CA HIS A 156 -2.83 13.61 -2.85
C HIS A 156 -1.60 13.26 -3.69
N VAL A 157 -1.71 12.25 -4.55
CA VAL A 157 -0.59 11.74 -5.37
C VAL A 157 -0.47 12.47 -6.70
N GLY A 158 -1.60 12.83 -7.31
CA GLY A 158 -1.66 13.40 -8.65
C GLY A 158 -0.97 14.76 -8.78
N PRO A 159 -1.19 15.74 -7.87
CA PRO A 159 -0.54 17.05 -7.96
C PRO A 159 1.00 17.01 -7.97
N PRO A 160 1.70 16.35 -7.02
CA PRO A 160 3.17 16.32 -7.05
C PRO A 160 3.70 15.59 -8.30
N VAL A 161 3.07 14.50 -8.74
CA VAL A 161 3.48 13.78 -9.96
C VAL A 161 3.32 14.65 -11.21
N ARG A 162 2.18 15.36 -11.34
CA ARG A 162 1.93 16.24 -12.48
C ARG A 162 2.97 17.35 -12.56
N ASP A 163 3.25 18.00 -11.44
CA ASP A 163 4.15 19.13 -11.40
C ASP A 163 5.60 18.67 -11.60
N PHE A 164 5.99 17.51 -11.05
CA PHE A 164 7.30 16.90 -11.32
C PHE A 164 7.52 16.58 -12.80
N LEU A 165 6.50 16.04 -13.48
CA LEU A 165 6.60 15.78 -14.92
C LEU A 165 6.69 17.06 -15.78
N ALA A 166 6.20 18.19 -15.28
CA ALA A 166 6.19 19.46 -16.00
C ALA A 166 7.45 20.30 -15.73
N ASP A 167 7.82 20.41 -14.45
CA ASP A 167 8.76 21.39 -13.92
C ASP A 167 9.92 20.73 -13.13
N GLY A 168 9.97 19.38 -13.05
CA GLY A 168 11.03 18.67 -12.34
C GLY A 168 10.88 18.75 -10.81
N VAL A 169 12.00 18.64 -10.09
CA VAL A 169 12.00 18.78 -8.62
C VAL A 169 11.56 20.17 -8.14
N ASP A 170 11.58 21.18 -9.01
CA ASP A 170 11.12 22.55 -8.73
C ASP A 170 9.59 22.72 -8.89
N GLY A 171 8.86 21.63 -9.15
CA GLY A 171 7.41 21.62 -9.30
C GLY A 171 6.70 22.17 -8.06
N ARG A 172 5.67 23.01 -8.27
CA ARG A 172 4.99 23.74 -7.17
C ARG A 172 4.34 22.85 -6.12
N ALA A 173 3.81 21.70 -6.52
CA ALA A 173 3.22 20.72 -5.60
C ALA A 173 4.24 19.68 -5.09
N VAL A 174 5.50 19.76 -5.52
CA VAL A 174 6.58 18.90 -5.02
C VAL A 174 7.14 19.53 -3.76
N SER A 175 7.33 18.72 -2.72
CA SER A 175 8.04 19.11 -1.51
C SER A 175 9.14 18.11 -1.21
N ASP A 176 10.12 18.52 -0.39
CA ASP A 176 11.23 17.67 0.01
C ASP A 176 11.33 17.66 1.55
N GLU A 177 11.33 16.48 2.17
CA GLU A 177 11.42 16.31 3.63
C GLU A 177 12.77 16.72 4.25
N GLY A 178 13.62 17.44 3.49
CA GLY A 178 14.86 18.08 3.94
C GLY A 178 14.93 19.59 3.69
N GLY A 179 13.88 20.21 3.15
CA GLY A 179 13.79 21.66 2.91
C GLY A 179 13.20 22.41 4.10
N ASP A 180 13.92 23.41 4.61
CA ASP A 180 13.48 24.37 5.64
C ASP A 180 12.36 25.27 5.09
N ASP A 181 11.15 24.74 4.93
CA ASP A 181 9.95 25.56 4.70
C ASP A 181 8.91 25.25 5.76
N GLY A 182 8.85 26.16 6.73
CA GLY A 182 7.87 26.17 7.80
C GLY A 182 6.46 26.49 7.31
N ASP A 183 5.51 25.91 8.04
CA ASP A 183 4.15 26.40 8.25
C ASP A 183 3.26 26.49 6.99
N ASP A 184 2.64 25.36 6.59
CA ASP A 184 1.35 25.41 5.88
C ASP A 184 0.29 24.55 6.62
N PRO A 185 -0.92 25.07 6.92
CA PRO A 185 -1.87 24.38 7.77
C PRO A 185 -2.61 23.27 7.00
N ARG A 186 -2.53 22.05 7.54
CA ARG A 186 -3.27 20.87 7.06
C ARG A 186 -4.79 21.12 7.01
N PRO A 187 -5.47 20.97 5.86
CA PRO A 187 -6.93 21.01 5.82
C PRO A 187 -7.52 19.68 6.33
N SER A 188 -8.57 19.79 7.15
CA SER A 188 -9.28 18.66 7.76
C SER A 188 -9.96 17.76 6.73
N SER A 189 -9.77 16.44 6.83
CA SER A 189 -10.35 15.43 5.95
C SER A 189 -11.86 15.29 6.17
N ASP A 190 -12.63 15.65 5.14
CA ASP A 190 -14.06 15.38 5.02
C ASP A 190 -14.25 13.95 4.48
N HIS A 191 -15.15 13.19 5.09
CA HIS A 191 -15.24 11.73 4.95
C HIS A 191 -15.71 11.24 3.56
N ALA A 192 -15.04 10.24 3.01
CA ALA A 192 -15.48 9.56 1.79
C ALA A 192 -16.78 8.75 2.01
N PRO A 193 -17.77 8.82 1.09
CA PRO A 193 -19.04 8.11 1.24
C PRO A 193 -18.90 6.61 0.95
N VAL A 194 -19.39 5.78 1.86
CA VAL A 194 -19.54 4.33 1.66
C VAL A 194 -20.83 4.04 0.87
N HIS A 195 -20.69 3.46 -0.33
CA HIS A 195 -21.82 3.02 -1.16
C HIS A 195 -22.48 1.77 -0.58
N ALA A 196 -23.60 1.93 0.14
CA ALA A 196 -24.39 0.84 0.74
C ALA A 196 -25.33 0.11 -0.25
N SER A 197 -25.04 0.04 -1.55
CA SER A 197 -26.03 -0.30 -2.58
C SER A 197 -25.72 -1.54 -3.45
N LEU A 198 -24.82 -2.44 -3.06
CA LEU A 198 -24.46 -3.60 -3.91
C LEU A 198 -25.12 -4.94 -3.55
N PHE A 199 -26.08 -5.00 -2.63
CA PHE A 199 -26.84 -6.23 -2.38
C PHE A 199 -28.35 -5.98 -2.32
N ARG A 200 -28.98 -6.00 -3.50
CA ARG A 200 -30.40 -6.40 -3.65
C ARG A 200 -30.50 -7.31 -4.87
N GLY A 201 -30.96 -8.54 -4.61
CA GLY A 201 -31.18 -9.60 -5.57
C GLY A 201 -31.17 -10.92 -4.84
#